data_AF-A0A931JYI8-F1
#
_entry.id   AF-A0A931JYI8-F1
#
_cell.length_a   1.000
_cell.length_b   1.000
_cell.length_c   1.000
_cell.angle_alpha   90.00
_cell.angle_beta   90.00
_cell.angle_gamma   90.00
#
_symmetry.space_group_name_H-M   'P 1'
#
loop_
_entity.id
_entity.type
_entity.pdbx_description
1 polymer ?
#
loop_
_entity_poly.entity_id
_entity_poly.type
_entity_poly.pdbx_seq_one_letter_code
_entity_poly.pdbx_strand_id
1 'polypeptide(L)' 'MSNIRTRALPIMLGDELAVPIDERLLAAIGATEDTAFEMRIEGETIILTPQSSPSSNTELPPSAKPKP' A
#
# COMPACT_ATOMS: atom_id res chain seq x y z
N MET A 1 3.69 -12.02 -15.68
CA MET A 1 3.25 -11.43 -14.39
C MET A 1 2.02 -12.20 -13.96
N SER A 2 2.06 -12.84 -12.79
CA SER A 2 0.91 -13.60 -12.27
C SER A 2 -0.03 -12.65 -11.54
N ASN A 3 -1.31 -12.65 -11.91
CA ASN A 3 -2.32 -11.91 -11.17
C ASN A 3 -2.65 -12.67 -9.88
N ILE A 4 -2.42 -12.06 -8.72
CA ILE A 4 -2.88 -12.62 -7.45
C ILE A 4 -4.34 -12.22 -7.29
N ARG A 5 -5.24 -13.21 -7.24
CA ARG A 5 -6.67 -12.99 -7.02
C ARG A 5 -7.07 -13.68 -5.72
N THR A 6 -7.67 -12.93 -4.81
CA THR A 6 -8.33 -13.47 -3.62
C THR A 6 -9.82 -13.18 -3.68
N ARG A 7 -10.63 -14.01 -3.01
CA ARG A 7 -12.06 -13.77 -2.82
C ARG A 7 -12.28 -13.56 -1.34
N ALA A 8 -12.78 -12.38 -0.98
CA ALA A 8 -13.17 -12.06 0.39
C ALA A 8 -14.66 -11.71 0.40
N LEU A 9 -15.36 -12.11 1.46
CA LEU A 9 -16.72 -11.67 1.72
C LEU A 9 -16.66 -10.36 2.51
N PRO A 10 -17.40 -9.32 2.12
CA PRO A 10 -17.55 -8.13 2.94
C PRO A 10 -18.13 -8.49 4.31
N ILE A 11 -17.66 -7.83 5.36
CA ILE A 11 -18.14 -7.95 6.73
C ILE A 11 -18.61 -6.58 7.23
N MET A 12 -19.52 -6.56 8.19
CA MET A 12 -19.91 -5.34 8.89
C MET A 12 -19.08 -5.19 10.17
N LEU A 13 -18.40 -4.05 10.33
CA LEU A 13 -17.71 -3.65 11.55
C LEU A 13 -18.47 -2.47 12.16
N GLY A 14 -19.47 -2.77 12.99
CA GLY A 14 -20.45 -1.78 13.41
C GLY A 14 -21.24 -1.26 12.21
N ASP A 15 -21.14 0.04 11.93
CA ASP A 15 -21.81 0.70 10.81
C ASP A 15 -20.92 0.76 9.54
N GLU A 16 -19.73 0.17 9.57
CA GLU A 16 -18.77 0.18 8.45
C GLU A 16 -18.80 -1.13 7.66
N LEU A 17 -18.77 -1.03 6.33
CA LEU A 17 -18.55 -2.18 5.44
C LEU A 17 -17.04 -2.37 5.23
N ALA A 18 -16.50 -3.48 5.71
CA ALA A 18 -15.09 -3.83 5.57
C ALA A 18 -14.90 -5.04 4.67
N VAL A 19 -13.80 -5.08 3.93
CA VAL A 19 -13.39 -6.27 3.14
C VAL A 19 -12.07 -6.77 3.73
N PRO A 20 -12.04 -7.95 4.36
CA PRO A 20 -10.80 -8.51 4.89
C PRO A 20 -9.79 -8.77 3.77
N ILE A 21 -8.55 -8.33 3.97
CA ILE A 21 -7.45 -8.55 3.04
C ILE A 21 -6.45 -9.51 3.70
N ASP A 22 -6.05 -10.54 2.98
CA ASP A 22 -5.01 -11.49 3.43
C ASP A 22 -3.64 -10.80 3.54
N GLU A 23 -2.92 -11.03 4.63
CA GLU A 23 -1.60 -10.45 4.90
C GLU A 23 -0.59 -10.71 3.78
N ARG A 24 -0.68 -11.85 3.10
CA ARG A 24 0.23 -12.22 2.00
C ARG A 24 -0.04 -11.37 0.76
N LEU A 25 -1.29 -10.94 0.57
CA LEU A 25 -1.65 -10.05 -0.52
C LEU A 25 -1.13 -8.63 -0.28
N LEU A 26 -1.24 -8.14 0.96
CA LEU A 26 -0.63 -6.86 1.36
C LEU A 26 0.89 -6.89 1.16
N ALA A 27 1.55 -7.94 1.66
CA ALA A 27 2.99 -8.12 1.49
C ALA A 27 3.41 -8.22 0.01
N ALA A 28 2.60 -8.87 -0.84
CA ALA A 28 2.89 -8.99 -2.27
C ALA A 28 2.91 -7.65 -3.03
N ILE A 29 2.21 -6.64 -2.51
CA ILE A 29 2.21 -5.26 -3.06
C ILE A 29 3.09 -4.30 -2.24
N GLY A 30 3.90 -4.82 -1.31
CA GLY A 30 4.78 -4.01 -0.46
C GLY A 30 4.03 -3.15 0.56
N ALA A 31 2.79 -3.50 0.88
CA ALA A 31 1.97 -2.80 1.87
C ALA A 31 1.99 -3.52 3.23
N THR A 32 1.72 -2.74 4.27
CA THR A 32 1.52 -3.15 5.66
C THR A 32 0.12 -2.69 6.13
N GLU A 33 -0.26 -3.06 7.35
CA GLU A 33 -1.49 -2.59 8.00
C GLU A 33 -1.60 -1.06 8.10
N ASP A 34 -0.46 -0.36 8.19
CA ASP A 34 -0.38 1.11 8.28
C ASP A 34 -0.29 1.81 6.92
N THR A 35 -0.29 1.05 5.81
CA THR A 35 -0.16 1.64 4.48
C THR A 35 -1.42 2.42 4.12
N ALA A 36 -1.28 3.70 3.84
CA ALA A 36 -2.37 4.49 3.27
C ALA A 36 -2.64 4.03 1.83
N PHE A 37 -3.91 3.89 1.47
CA PHE A 37 -4.33 3.54 0.11
C PHE A 37 -5.14 4.68 -0.51
N GLU A 38 -4.87 4.96 -1.78
CA GLU A 38 -5.80 5.69 -2.61
C GLU A 38 -6.87 4.73 -3.13
N MET A 39 -8.14 5.08 -2.90
CA MET A 39 -9.29 4.31 -3.39
C MET A 39 -9.90 5.00 -4.60
N ARG A 40 -10.15 4.22 -5.66
CA ARG A 40 -10.90 4.65 -6.84
C ARG A 40 -11.95 3.60 -7.22
N ILE A 41 -13.03 4.04 -7.85
CA ILE A 41 -14.07 3.15 -8.39
C ILE A 41 -14.02 3.25 -9.91
N GLU A 42 -13.79 2.13 -10.58
CA GLU A 42 -13.82 2.00 -12.03
C GLU A 42 -14.87 0.98 -12.44
N GLY A 43 -16.01 1.47 -12.94
CA GLY A 43 -17.18 0.64 -13.21
C GLY A 43 -17.68 -0.06 -11.94
N GLU A 44 -17.69 -1.38 -11.95
CA GLU A 44 -18.10 -2.23 -10.81
C GLU A 44 -16.90 -2.68 -9.95
N THR A 45 -15.71 -2.14 -10.19
CA THR A 45 -14.47 -2.53 -9.52
C THR A 45 -13.97 -1.43 -8.59
N ILE A 46 -13.64 -1.79 -7.34
CA ILE A 46 -12.90 -0.92 -6.41
C ILE A 46 -11.41 -1.23 -6.58
N ILE A 47 -10.62 -0.18 -6.86
CA ILE A 47 -9.17 -0.26 -7.00
C ILE A 47 -8.52 0.44 -5.81
N LEU A 48 -7.63 -0.27 -5.12
CA LEU A 48 -6.82 0.24 -4.02
C LEU A 48 -5.36 0.31 -4.49
N THR A 49 -4.76 1.50 -4.41
CA THR A 49 -3.35 1.71 -4.76
C THR A 49 -2.59 2.17 -3.52
N PRO A 50 -1.52 1.48 -3.08
CA PRO A 50 -0.67 1.96 -2.00
C PRO A 50 -0.18 3.37 -2.30
N GLN A 51 -0.36 4.29 -1.37
CA GLN A 51 0.31 5.57 -1.44
C GLN A 51 1.77 5.35 -1.09
N SER A 52 2.67 5.68 -2.01
CA SER A 52 4.07 5.81 -1.65
C SER A 52 4.16 6.89 -0.57
N SER A 53 4.55 6.53 0.64
CA SER A 53 5.01 7.52 1.62
C SER A 53 5.99 8.43 0.88
N PRO A 54 5.91 9.76 1.01
CA PRO A 54 7.00 10.60 0.55
C PRO A 54 8.22 10.11 1.31
N SER A 55 9.09 9.36 0.63
CA SER A 55 10.41 9.04 1.15
C SER A 55 10.97 10.36 1.60
N SER A 56 11.15 10.54 2.92
CA SER A 56 12.04 11.57 3.42
C SER A 56 13.28 11.46 2.58
N ASN A 57 13.53 12.48 1.75
CA ASN A 57 14.82 12.65 1.12
C ASN A 57 15.80 12.74 2.28
N THR A 58 16.39 11.61 2.66
CA THR A 58 17.58 11.59 3.48
C THR A 58 18.61 12.30 2.61
N GLU A 59 18.75 13.59 2.86
CA GLU A 59 19.80 14.42 2.35
C GLU A 59 21.10 13.66 2.60
N LEU A 60 21.70 13.12 1.53
CA LEU A 60 23.01 12.51 1.59
C LEU A 60 23.93 13.56 2.19
N PRO A 61 24.63 13.29 3.32
CA PRO A 61 25.57 14.25 3.86
C PRO A 61 26.59 14.56 2.76
N PRO A 62 26.97 15.84 2.57
CA PRO A 62 27.94 16.20 1.54
C PRO A 62 29.20 15.38 1.75
N SER A 63 29.56 14.56 0.74
CA SER A 63 30.75 13.73 0.78
C SER A 63 31.94 14.58 1.20
N ALA A 64 32.59 14.19 2.29
CA ALA A 64 33.78 14.85 2.78
C ALA A 64 34.81 14.93 1.65
N LYS A 65 35.15 16.17 1.29
CA LYS A 65 36.22 16.51 0.33
C LYS A 65 37.52 15.79 0.75
N PRO A 66 38.27 15.14 -0.16
CA PRO A 66 39.57 14.59 0.21
C PRO A 66 40.48 15.73 0.65
N LYS A 67 41.13 15.58 1.81
CA LYS A 67 42.13 16.51 2.32
C LYS A 67 43.38 16.45 1.39
N PRO A 68 44.04 17.60 1.12
CA PRO A 68 45.20 17.70 0.23
C PRO A 68 46.40 16.84 0.64
#